data_AF-A0A7T7JD60-F1
#
_entry.id   AF-A0A7T7JD60-F1
#
_cell.length_a   1.000
_cell.length_b   1.000
_cell.length_c   1.000
_cell.angle_alpha   90.00
_cell.angle_beta   90.00
_cell.angle_gamma   90.00
#
_symmetry.space_group_name_H-M   'P 1'
#
loop_
_entity.id
_entity.type
_entity.pdbx_description
1 polymer ?
#
loop_
_entity_poly.entity_id
_entity_poly.type
_entity_poly.pdbx_seq_one_letter_code
_entity_poly.pdbx_strand_id
1 'polypeptide(L)'
;MKIFKILLPVWMVLFLASCQVMRHAPMEEESYGRRVHELSRALMAMPSVDARAATEADQLARVAVSEGEAFAQKFGVVRPAWLNNCLVNIKLRERGLCWQYMYHLYWAIEREQPEYFTLRCAVRDQGRLFHEHHAVALSAKGESFANSLILDPWQDCGRLIWFRPSGERGEWKDNPYEARRAQRIRQNANAEGGADE
;
A
#
# COMPACT_ATOMS: atom_id res chain seq x y z
N MET A 1 38.18 24.73 -24.42
CA MET A 1 37.20 23.82 -25.07
C MET A 1 37.37 22.32 -24.78
N LYS A 2 38.41 21.84 -24.07
CA LYS A 2 38.54 20.41 -23.72
C LYS A 2 37.77 20.00 -22.44
N ILE A 3 37.64 20.91 -21.47
CA ILE A 3 36.91 20.68 -20.21
C ILE A 3 35.41 20.42 -20.43
N PHE A 4 34.78 21.11 -21.39
CA PHE A 4 33.36 20.91 -21.73
C PHE A 4 33.06 19.53 -22.34
N LYS A 5 34.03 18.90 -23.01
CA LYS A 5 33.88 17.57 -23.61
C LYS A 5 33.96 16.42 -22.59
N ILE A 6 34.52 16.67 -21.40
CA ILE A 6 34.63 15.69 -20.31
C ILE A 6 33.46 15.87 -19.32
N LEU A 7 32.97 17.10 -19.12
CA LEU A 7 31.83 17.36 -18.22
C LEU A 7 30.50 16.78 -18.73
N LEU A 8 30.26 16.81 -20.05
CA LEU A 8 29.03 16.29 -20.65
C LEU A 8 28.79 14.78 -20.42
N PRO A 9 29.76 13.87 -20.67
CA PRO A 9 29.58 12.45 -20.38
C PRO A 9 29.51 12.15 -18.88
N VAL A 10 30.20 12.92 -18.03
CA VAL A 10 30.12 12.77 -16.57
C VAL A 10 28.73 13.13 -16.04
N TRP A 11 28.12 14.22 -16.53
CA TRP A 11 26.73 14.57 -16.22
C TRP A 11 25.73 13.53 -16.71
N MET A 12 25.96 12.95 -17.88
CA MET A 12 25.09 11.90 -18.43
C MET A 12 25.17 10.60 -17.62
N VAL A 13 26.35 10.19 -17.16
CA VAL A 13 26.55 9.03 -16.27
C VAL A 13 25.92 9.26 -14.89
N LEU A 14 26.05 10.47 -14.33
CA LEU A 14 25.41 10.84 -13.05
C LEU A 14 23.88 10.85 -13.15
N PHE A 15 23.31 11.29 -14.29
CA PHE A 15 21.87 11.22 -14.55
C PHE A 15 21.35 9.78 -14.64
N LEU A 16 22.09 8.88 -15.28
CA LEU A 16 21.69 7.47 -15.45
C LEU A 16 21.77 6.67 -14.12
N ALA A 17 22.76 6.95 -13.28
CA ALA A 17 22.88 6.32 -11.95
C ALA A 17 21.76 6.76 -10.98
N SER A 18 21.29 8.02 -11.11
CA SER A 18 20.20 8.58 -10.31
C SER A 18 18.86 7.84 -10.51
N CYS A 19 18.60 7.34 -11.73
CA CYS A 19 17.38 6.57 -12.00
C CYS A 19 17.32 5.21 -11.30
N GLN A 20 18.46 4.59 -10.97
CA GLN A 20 18.48 3.30 -10.27
C GLN A 20 18.26 3.47 -8.76
N VAL A 21 18.79 4.55 -8.17
CA VAL A 21 18.61 4.86 -6.74
C VAL A 21 17.17 5.24 -6.40
N MET A 22 16.44 5.82 -7.36
CA MET A 22 15.05 6.21 -7.16
C MET A 22 14.05 5.06 -7.32
N ARG A 23 14.42 3.95 -7.95
CA ARG A 23 13.50 2.82 -8.16
C ARG A 23 13.32 2.01 -6.89
N HIS A 24 12.10 1.52 -6.68
CA HIS A 24 11.83 0.53 -5.64
C HIS A 24 12.64 -0.75 -5.91
N ALA A 25 13.59 -1.06 -5.03
CA ALA A 25 14.37 -2.28 -5.10
C ALA A 25 13.57 -3.46 -4.51
N PRO A 26 13.66 -4.67 -5.10
CA PRO A 26 13.01 -5.86 -4.58
C PRO A 26 13.31 -6.08 -3.09
N MET A 27 12.32 -6.54 -2.34
CA MET A 27 12.53 -6.99 -0.96
C MET A 27 13.31 -8.32 -0.95
N GLU A 28 14.33 -8.40 -0.09
CA GLU A 28 15.06 -9.64 0.15
C GLU A 28 14.18 -10.67 0.88
N GLU A 29 14.36 -11.96 0.58
CA GLU A 29 13.55 -13.06 1.13
C GLU A 29 13.53 -13.09 2.67
N GLU A 30 14.68 -12.86 3.30
CA GLU A 30 14.75 -12.82 4.77
C GLU A 30 13.93 -11.65 5.34
N SER A 31 14.00 -10.49 4.70
CA SER A 31 13.22 -9.31 5.08
C SER A 31 11.72 -9.55 4.88
N TYR A 32 11.34 -10.18 3.77
CA TYR A 32 9.97 -10.58 3.49
C TYR A 32 9.43 -11.50 4.59
N GLY A 33 10.13 -12.60 4.87
CA GLY A 33 9.73 -13.56 5.90
C GLY A 33 9.58 -12.92 7.29
N ARG A 34 10.52 -12.05 7.67
CA ARG A 34 10.46 -11.31 8.94
C ARG A 34 9.22 -10.41 9.02
N ARG A 35 8.94 -9.64 7.96
CA ARG A 35 7.80 -8.71 7.92
C ARG A 35 6.46 -9.43 7.94
N VAL A 36 6.33 -10.54 7.23
CA VAL A 36 5.14 -11.40 7.29
C VAL A 36 4.93 -11.90 8.71
N HIS A 37 5.98 -12.41 9.36
CA HIS A 37 5.89 -12.89 10.73
C HIS A 37 5.51 -11.78 11.72
N GLU A 38 6.11 -10.59 11.60
CA GLU A 38 5.80 -9.44 12.46
C GLU A 38 4.36 -8.95 12.29
N LEU A 39 3.88 -8.86 11.04
CA LEU A 39 2.51 -8.45 10.77
C LEU A 39 1.49 -9.50 11.25
N SER A 40 1.74 -10.79 11.01
CA SER A 40 0.89 -11.87 11.51
C SER A 40 0.74 -11.80 13.04
N ARG A 41 1.86 -11.61 13.76
CA ARG A 41 1.82 -11.39 15.21
C ARG A 41 1.06 -10.11 15.59
N ALA A 42 1.22 -9.03 14.85
CA ALA A 42 0.50 -7.78 15.11
C ALA A 42 -1.02 -7.94 14.96
N LEU A 43 -1.47 -8.69 13.93
CA LEU A 43 -2.87 -9.04 13.73
C LEU A 43 -3.39 -9.92 14.86
N MET A 44 -2.65 -10.96 15.26
CA MET A 44 -3.02 -11.83 16.38
C MET A 44 -3.03 -11.12 17.74
N ALA A 45 -2.27 -10.03 17.89
CA ALA A 45 -2.21 -9.21 19.10
C ALA A 45 -3.30 -8.13 19.15
N MET A 46 -4.21 -8.08 18.18
CA MET A 46 -5.35 -7.16 18.23
C MET A 46 -6.41 -7.63 19.25
N PRO A 47 -7.15 -6.69 19.86
CA PRO A 47 -8.26 -7.04 20.75
C PRO A 47 -9.25 -7.97 20.06
N SER A 48 -9.77 -8.94 20.82
CA SER A 48 -10.86 -9.83 20.39
C SER A 48 -10.53 -10.76 19.22
N VAL A 49 -9.24 -10.92 18.87
CA VAL A 49 -8.79 -11.93 17.89
C VAL A 49 -8.66 -13.30 18.58
N ASP A 50 -9.36 -14.29 18.05
CA ASP A 50 -9.34 -15.69 18.52
C ASP A 50 -8.10 -16.43 17.99
N ALA A 51 -7.57 -17.40 18.74
CA ALA A 51 -6.46 -18.25 18.30
C ALA A 51 -6.72 -18.97 16.96
N ARG A 52 -7.99 -19.28 16.64
CA ARG A 52 -8.41 -19.85 15.36
C ARG A 52 -8.12 -18.94 14.15
N ALA A 53 -7.95 -17.64 14.37
CA ALA A 53 -7.59 -16.69 13.34
C ALA A 53 -6.11 -16.78 12.91
N ALA A 54 -5.27 -17.61 13.56
CA ALA A 54 -3.83 -17.63 13.31
C ALA A 54 -3.45 -17.91 11.85
N THR A 55 -4.11 -18.88 11.21
CA THR A 55 -3.88 -19.20 9.80
C THR A 55 -4.32 -18.05 8.88
N GLU A 56 -5.50 -17.47 9.14
CA GLU A 56 -5.98 -16.30 8.38
C GLU A 56 -5.06 -15.09 8.58
N ALA A 57 -4.57 -14.83 9.80
CA ALA A 57 -3.65 -13.73 10.08
C ALA A 57 -2.31 -13.88 9.32
N ASP A 58 -1.76 -15.09 9.24
CA ASP A 58 -0.56 -15.36 8.42
C ASP A 58 -0.84 -15.15 6.93
N GLN A 59 -1.97 -15.65 6.43
CA GLN A 59 -2.38 -15.47 5.02
C GLN A 59 -2.57 -13.99 4.66
N LEU A 60 -3.31 -13.24 5.47
CA LEU A 60 -3.50 -11.79 5.29
C LEU A 60 -2.18 -11.02 5.38
N ALA A 61 -1.28 -11.42 6.28
CA ALA A 61 0.04 -10.81 6.38
C ALA A 61 0.89 -11.04 5.12
N ARG A 62 0.88 -12.26 4.57
CA ARG A 62 1.56 -12.59 3.30
C ARG A 62 1.05 -11.73 2.17
N VAL A 63 -0.27 -11.72 1.96
CA VAL A 63 -0.94 -10.95 0.91
C VAL A 63 -0.63 -9.47 1.05
N ALA A 64 -0.75 -8.91 2.25
CA ALA A 64 -0.52 -7.48 2.42
C ALA A 64 0.93 -7.06 2.14
N VAL A 65 1.91 -7.85 2.58
CA VAL A 65 3.32 -7.56 2.33
C VAL A 65 3.66 -7.75 0.85
N SER A 66 3.20 -8.85 0.22
CA SER A 66 3.51 -9.14 -1.18
C SER A 66 2.83 -8.19 -2.17
N GLU A 67 1.57 -7.79 -1.93
CA GLU A 67 0.83 -6.93 -2.87
C GLU A 67 1.34 -5.49 -2.86
N GLY A 68 1.80 -4.99 -1.70
CA GLY A 68 2.47 -3.69 -1.65
C GLY A 68 3.72 -3.67 -2.54
N GLU A 69 4.55 -4.70 -2.39
CA GLU A 69 5.78 -4.91 -3.15
C GLU A 69 5.49 -5.10 -4.65
N ALA A 70 4.55 -5.98 -4.99
CA ALA A 70 4.15 -6.27 -6.36
C ALA A 70 3.60 -5.04 -7.08
N PHE A 71 2.80 -4.21 -6.39
CA PHE A 71 2.30 -2.96 -6.95
C PHE A 71 3.43 -1.99 -7.29
N ALA A 72 4.37 -1.80 -6.36
CA ALA A 72 5.50 -0.90 -6.57
C ALA A 72 6.36 -1.32 -7.76
N GLN A 73 6.63 -2.62 -7.88
CA GLN A 73 7.37 -3.19 -9.00
C GLN A 73 6.60 -3.04 -10.32
N LYS A 74 5.31 -3.42 -10.34
CA LYS A 74 4.45 -3.36 -11.52
C LYS A 74 4.37 -1.97 -12.13
N PHE A 75 4.24 -0.94 -11.29
CA PHE A 75 4.08 0.45 -11.76
C PHE A 75 5.37 1.26 -11.74
N GLY A 76 6.52 0.62 -11.44
CA GLY A 76 7.82 1.28 -11.41
C GLY A 76 7.84 2.50 -10.50
N VAL A 77 7.27 2.34 -9.30
CA VAL A 77 7.12 3.40 -8.30
C VAL A 77 8.51 3.89 -7.87
N VAL A 78 8.62 5.21 -7.73
CA VAL A 78 9.85 5.87 -7.31
C VAL A 78 9.77 6.39 -5.87
N ARG A 79 10.93 6.50 -5.24
CA ARG A 79 11.08 7.07 -3.90
C ARG A 79 11.57 8.52 -4.02
N PRO A 80 11.11 9.43 -3.16
CA PRO A 80 10.07 9.28 -2.13
C PRO A 80 8.64 9.29 -2.69
N ALA A 81 7.66 8.85 -1.88
CA ALA A 81 6.28 8.67 -2.34
C ALA A 81 5.62 9.94 -2.93
N TRP A 82 5.93 11.12 -2.39
CA TRP A 82 5.43 12.40 -2.93
C TRP A 82 5.97 12.70 -4.33
N LEU A 83 7.21 12.27 -4.63
CA LEU A 83 7.79 12.43 -5.97
C LEU A 83 7.04 11.55 -6.97
N ASN A 84 6.71 10.31 -6.57
CA ASN A 84 5.87 9.45 -7.41
C ASN A 84 4.50 10.08 -7.66
N ASN A 85 3.87 10.71 -6.66
CA ASN A 85 2.62 11.43 -6.85
C ASN A 85 2.75 12.55 -7.90
N CYS A 86 3.83 13.34 -7.86
CA CYS A 86 4.10 14.34 -8.88
C CYS A 86 4.18 13.71 -10.27
N LEU A 87 4.94 12.62 -10.43
CA LEU A 87 5.10 11.92 -11.71
C LEU A 87 3.79 11.36 -12.26
N VAL A 88 2.92 10.85 -11.40
CA VAL A 88 1.58 10.38 -11.81
C VAL A 88 0.72 11.55 -12.27
N ASN A 89 0.72 12.66 -11.54
CA ASN A 89 -0.09 13.84 -11.89
C ASN A 89 0.33 14.49 -13.21
N ILE A 90 1.62 14.44 -13.56
CA ILE A 90 2.12 14.91 -14.88
C ILE A 90 2.13 13.82 -15.95
N LYS A 91 1.53 12.65 -15.69
CA LYS A 91 1.37 11.52 -16.62
C LYS A 91 2.70 10.87 -17.08
N LEU A 92 3.77 11.00 -16.30
CA LEU A 92 5.02 10.26 -16.51
C LEU A 92 5.02 8.86 -15.84
N ARG A 93 4.02 8.62 -14.98
CA ARG A 93 3.70 7.31 -14.39
C ARG A 93 2.21 7.08 -14.43
N GLU A 94 1.80 5.83 -14.58
CA GLU A 94 0.40 5.46 -14.66
C GLU A 94 -0.27 5.42 -13.28
N ARG A 95 0.43 4.89 -12.27
CA ARG A 95 -0.10 4.68 -10.93
C ARG A 95 0.94 4.88 -9.82
N GLY A 96 0.44 4.85 -8.58
CA GLY A 96 1.21 4.97 -7.33
C GLY A 96 0.77 6.11 -6.42
N LEU A 97 -0.46 6.60 -6.58
CA LEU A 97 -1.13 7.43 -5.60
C LEU A 97 -1.61 6.57 -4.41
N CYS A 98 -1.73 7.17 -3.23
CA CYS A 98 -2.14 6.47 -2.00
C CYS A 98 -3.47 5.71 -2.15
N TRP A 99 -4.48 6.32 -2.75
CA TRP A 99 -5.77 5.67 -2.98
C TRP A 99 -5.69 4.49 -3.96
N GLN A 100 -4.74 4.51 -4.91
CA GLN A 100 -4.53 3.40 -5.85
C GLN A 100 -3.88 2.21 -5.15
N TYR A 101 -2.90 2.48 -4.28
CA TYR A 101 -2.32 1.47 -3.38
C TYR A 101 -3.37 0.87 -2.46
N MET A 102 -4.20 1.71 -1.83
CA MET A 102 -5.32 1.27 -0.99
C MET A 102 -6.24 0.33 -1.76
N TYR A 103 -6.75 0.71 -2.94
CA TYR A 103 -7.67 -0.16 -3.70
C TYR A 103 -7.02 -1.47 -4.11
N HIS A 104 -5.76 -1.44 -4.56
CA HIS A 104 -5.05 -2.66 -4.94
C HIS A 104 -4.96 -3.64 -3.76
N LEU A 105 -4.50 -3.15 -2.61
CA LEU A 105 -4.38 -3.96 -1.40
C LEU A 105 -5.76 -4.40 -0.87
N TYR A 106 -6.75 -3.51 -0.89
CA TYR A 106 -8.12 -3.80 -0.45
C TYR A 106 -8.68 -4.97 -1.25
N TRP A 107 -8.60 -4.92 -2.58
CA TRP A 107 -9.11 -5.98 -3.43
C TRP A 107 -8.32 -7.28 -3.32
N ALA A 108 -7.04 -7.23 -2.97
CA ALA A 108 -6.25 -8.43 -2.71
C ALA A 108 -6.71 -9.11 -1.42
N ILE A 109 -6.85 -8.36 -0.33
CA ILE A 109 -7.37 -8.90 0.94
C ILE A 109 -8.82 -9.35 0.81
N GLU A 110 -9.66 -8.62 0.07
CA GLU A 110 -11.06 -8.98 -0.15
C GLU A 110 -11.21 -10.35 -0.85
N ARG A 111 -10.28 -10.69 -1.75
CA ARG A 111 -10.26 -12.01 -2.44
C ARG A 111 -10.04 -13.17 -1.47
N GLU A 112 -9.29 -12.93 -0.40
CA GLU A 112 -9.04 -13.93 0.64
C GLU A 112 -10.28 -14.20 1.53
N GLN A 113 -11.33 -13.38 1.40
CA GLN A 113 -12.61 -13.54 2.11
C GLN A 113 -12.42 -13.72 3.64
N PRO A 114 -11.79 -12.75 4.33
CA PRO A 114 -11.44 -12.89 5.74
C PRO A 114 -12.69 -13.17 6.61
N GLU A 115 -12.62 -14.24 7.39
CA GLU A 115 -13.66 -14.69 8.29
C GLU A 115 -13.57 -14.01 9.66
N TYR A 116 -12.35 -13.82 10.19
CA TYR A 116 -12.06 -13.30 11.54
C TYR A 116 -11.73 -11.81 11.55
N PHE A 117 -11.32 -11.24 10.42
CA PHE A 117 -11.03 -9.82 10.30
C PHE A 117 -12.09 -9.08 9.49
N THR A 118 -12.35 -7.82 9.86
CA THR A 118 -13.16 -6.89 9.06
C THR A 118 -12.24 -5.99 8.25
N LEU A 119 -12.35 -6.11 6.93
CA LEU A 119 -11.67 -5.26 5.97
C LEU A 119 -12.34 -3.88 5.85
N ARG A 120 -11.55 -2.81 5.93
CA ARG A 120 -12.03 -1.42 5.88
C ARG A 120 -11.13 -0.57 4.99
N CYS A 121 -11.70 0.49 4.42
CA CYS A 121 -10.94 1.61 3.90
C CYS A 121 -10.74 2.63 5.03
N ALA A 122 -9.54 3.16 5.15
CA ALA A 122 -9.18 4.16 6.14
C ALA A 122 -8.76 5.46 5.46
N VAL A 123 -9.18 6.59 6.02
CA VAL A 123 -8.78 7.92 5.54
C VAL A 123 -8.21 8.72 6.71
N ARG A 124 -7.06 9.36 6.47
CA ARG A 124 -6.46 10.35 7.37
C ARG A 124 -6.78 11.74 6.88
N ASP A 125 -7.08 12.68 7.79
CA ASP A 125 -7.17 14.11 7.48
C ASP A 125 -8.16 14.41 6.33
N GLN A 126 -9.29 13.71 6.30
CA GLN A 126 -10.27 13.78 5.22
C GLN A 126 -10.71 15.23 4.92
N GLY A 127 -10.70 15.60 3.65
CA GLY A 127 -11.05 16.95 3.18
C GLY A 127 -9.95 18.00 3.36
N ARG A 128 -8.80 17.66 3.94
CA ARG A 128 -7.65 18.56 4.04
C ARG A 128 -6.76 18.39 2.80
N LEU A 129 -6.76 19.42 1.95
CA LEU A 129 -5.96 19.45 0.74
C LEU A 129 -4.47 19.18 1.06
N PHE A 130 -3.83 18.31 0.27
CA PHE A 130 -2.45 17.82 0.44
C PHE A 130 -2.14 16.95 1.66
N HIS A 131 -3.03 16.87 2.66
CA HIS A 131 -2.83 16.05 3.87
C HIS A 131 -3.65 14.76 3.85
N GLU A 132 -4.77 14.76 3.12
CA GLU A 132 -5.62 13.58 2.96
C GLU A 132 -4.82 12.38 2.46
N HIS A 133 -4.96 11.27 3.18
CA HIS A 133 -4.23 10.03 2.87
C HIS A 133 -5.12 8.82 3.07
N HIS A 134 -5.00 7.83 2.18
CA HIS A 134 -5.86 6.65 2.16
C HIS A 134 -5.03 5.39 2.36
N ALA A 135 -5.56 4.45 3.13
CA ALA A 135 -4.94 3.17 3.42
C ALA A 135 -6.01 2.10 3.69
N VAL A 136 -5.59 0.84 3.84
CA VAL A 136 -6.47 -0.24 4.28
C VAL A 136 -6.41 -0.34 5.79
N ALA A 137 -7.48 -0.80 6.45
CA ALA A 137 -7.45 -1.16 7.86
C ALA A 137 -8.09 -2.53 8.08
N LEU A 138 -7.54 -3.28 9.03
CA LEU A 138 -8.13 -4.54 9.53
C LEU A 138 -8.48 -4.38 11.00
N SER A 139 -9.72 -4.68 11.36
CA SER A 139 -10.12 -4.88 12.76
C SER A 139 -10.47 -6.35 12.99
N ALA A 140 -10.49 -6.84 14.23
CA ALA A 140 -11.18 -8.10 14.50
C ALA A 140 -12.66 -7.96 14.12
N LYS A 141 -13.33 -9.07 13.83
CA LYS A 141 -14.74 -9.05 13.45
C LYS A 141 -15.60 -8.53 14.60
N GLY A 142 -16.48 -7.58 14.29
CA GLY A 142 -17.33 -6.91 15.28
C GLY A 142 -16.63 -5.79 16.06
N GLU A 143 -15.31 -5.62 15.93
CA GLU A 143 -14.58 -4.54 16.60
C GLU A 143 -14.74 -3.19 15.89
N SER A 144 -14.57 -2.12 16.66
CA SER A 144 -14.58 -0.75 16.16
C SER A 144 -13.33 -0.41 15.34
N PHE A 145 -13.41 0.63 14.50
CA PHE A 145 -12.25 1.13 13.75
C PHE A 145 -11.09 1.56 14.65
N ALA A 146 -11.35 2.07 15.87
CA ALA A 146 -10.30 2.47 16.81
C ALA A 146 -9.40 1.29 17.21
N ASN A 147 -9.90 0.06 17.17
CA ASN A 147 -9.17 -1.17 17.45
C ASN A 147 -8.54 -1.82 16.21
N SER A 148 -8.50 -1.10 15.09
CA SER A 148 -7.92 -1.59 13.84
C SER A 148 -6.39 -1.44 13.78
N LEU A 149 -5.80 -2.18 12.85
CA LEU A 149 -4.45 -1.98 12.36
C LEU A 149 -4.54 -1.41 10.93
N ILE A 150 -3.95 -0.23 10.71
CA ILE A 150 -3.83 0.39 9.40
C ILE A 150 -2.67 -0.29 8.67
N LEU A 151 -2.90 -0.63 7.40
CA LEU A 151 -1.98 -1.25 6.47
C LEU A 151 -1.73 -0.28 5.31
N ASP A 152 -0.52 0.25 5.25
CA ASP A 152 -0.15 1.33 4.34
C ASP A 152 1.09 0.99 3.51
N PRO A 153 0.91 0.49 2.28
CA PRO A 153 2.01 0.21 1.37
C PRO A 153 2.53 1.45 0.64
N TRP A 154 1.86 2.61 0.73
CA TRP A 154 2.25 3.81 0.00
C TRP A 154 3.39 4.57 0.70
N GLN A 155 3.34 4.69 2.03
CA GLN A 155 4.30 5.49 2.81
C GLN A 155 5.77 5.12 2.53
N ASP A 156 6.08 3.83 2.41
CA ASP A 156 7.40 3.33 2.03
C ASP A 156 7.42 2.65 0.66
N CYS A 157 6.63 3.21 -0.27
CA CYS A 157 6.71 2.96 -1.72
C CYS A 157 6.66 1.47 -2.10
N GLY A 158 5.84 0.67 -1.43
CA GLY A 158 5.69 -0.77 -1.63
C GLY A 158 6.02 -1.59 -0.39
N ARG A 159 6.91 -1.09 0.47
CA ARG A 159 7.20 -1.76 1.75
C ARG A 159 6.09 -1.44 2.74
N LEU A 160 5.24 -2.42 2.99
CA LEU A 160 4.04 -2.24 3.81
C LEU A 160 4.35 -1.75 5.22
N ILE A 161 3.91 -0.56 5.61
CA ILE A 161 3.96 -0.09 6.99
C ILE A 161 2.62 -0.41 7.68
N TRP A 162 2.65 -0.77 8.97
CA TRP A 162 1.44 -0.94 9.77
C TRP A 162 1.52 -0.25 11.13
N PHE A 163 0.37 0.26 11.59
CA PHE A 163 0.26 0.97 12.88
C PHE A 163 -1.21 1.05 13.33
N ARG A 164 -1.42 1.33 14.62
CA ARG A 164 -2.75 1.66 15.14
C ARG A 164 -3.15 3.09 14.77
N PRO A 165 -4.44 3.38 14.56
CA PRO A 165 -4.92 4.74 14.38
C PRO A 165 -4.63 5.56 15.66
N SER A 166 -3.74 6.54 15.57
CA SER A 166 -3.37 7.42 16.69
C SER A 166 -3.27 8.87 16.23
N GLY A 167 -3.57 9.81 17.12
CA GLY A 167 -3.53 11.24 16.82
C GLY A 167 -2.15 11.76 16.40
N GLU A 168 -1.07 11.12 16.87
CA GLU A 168 0.31 11.44 16.47
C GLU A 168 0.56 11.19 14.96
N ARG A 169 -0.18 10.26 14.36
CA ARG A 169 -0.10 9.93 12.93
C ARG A 169 -1.22 10.56 12.12
N GLY A 170 -1.86 11.60 12.66
CA GLY A 170 -3.00 12.31 12.10
C GLY A 170 -4.35 11.67 12.43
N GLU A 171 -5.43 12.36 12.08
CA GLU A 171 -6.78 11.91 12.43
C GLU A 171 -7.28 10.87 11.42
N TRP A 172 -7.15 9.58 11.78
CA TRP A 172 -7.62 8.46 10.98
C TRP A 172 -9.08 8.12 11.28
N LYS A 173 -9.86 7.86 10.23
CA LYS A 173 -11.29 7.50 10.30
C LYS A 173 -11.60 6.33 9.37
N ASP A 174 -12.63 5.59 9.75
CA ASP A 174 -13.25 4.61 8.87
C ASP A 174 -13.88 5.32 7.66
N ASN A 175 -13.73 4.74 6.48
CA ASN A 175 -14.28 5.26 5.24
C ASN A 175 -15.13 4.21 4.51
N PRO A 176 -16.34 3.91 5.02
CA PRO A 176 -17.22 2.91 4.42
C PRO A 176 -17.75 3.34 3.04
N TYR A 177 -17.70 4.64 2.71
CA TYR A 177 -18.03 5.12 1.37
C TYR A 177 -17.00 4.60 0.34
N GLU A 178 -15.71 4.74 0.65
CA GLU A 178 -14.63 4.26 -0.23
C GLU A 178 -14.60 2.74 -0.32
N ALA A 179 -14.89 2.01 0.77
CA ALA A 179 -15.02 0.55 0.73
C ALA A 179 -16.13 0.11 -0.25
N ARG A 180 -17.32 0.71 -0.15
CA ARG A 180 -18.43 0.44 -1.10
C ARG A 180 -18.07 0.84 -2.54
N ARG A 181 -17.29 1.91 -2.72
CA ARG A 181 -16.83 2.36 -4.04
C ARG A 181 -15.84 1.38 -4.64
N ALA A 182 -14.86 0.89 -3.86
CA ALA A 182 -13.92 -0.13 -4.27
C ALA A 182 -14.63 -1.40 -4.74
N GLN A 183 -15.66 -1.84 -4.02
CA GLN A 183 -16.49 -3.00 -4.38
C GLN A 183 -17.24 -2.79 -5.69
N ARG A 184 -17.90 -1.64 -5.87
CA ARG A 184 -18.61 -1.32 -7.12
C ARG A 184 -17.68 -1.29 -8.32
N ILE A 185 -16.49 -0.70 -8.18
CA ILE A 185 -15.50 -0.65 -9.27
C ILE A 185 -15.12 -2.07 -9.69
N ARG A 186 -14.84 -2.96 -8.72
CA ARG A 186 -14.47 -4.35 -9.00
C ARG A 186 -15.63 -5.14 -9.61
N GLN A 187 -16.85 -4.95 -9.13
CA GLN A 187 -18.05 -5.59 -9.69
C GLN A 187 -18.30 -5.15 -11.14
N ASN A 188 -18.18 -3.86 -11.43
CA ASN A 188 -18.34 -3.33 -12.79
C ASN A 188 -17.25 -3.87 -13.72
N ALA A 189 -15.98 -3.89 -13.26
CA ALA A 189 -14.89 -4.47 -14.04
C ALA A 189 -15.14 -5.96 -14.38
N ASN A 190 -15.64 -6.74 -13.42
CA ASN A 190 -16.01 -8.14 -13.65
C ASN A 190 -17.20 -8.30 -14.61
N ALA A 191 -18.17 -7.37 -14.56
CA ALA A 191 -19.34 -7.39 -15.44
C ALA A 191 -19.01 -6.95 -16.87
N GLU A 192 -18.03 -6.05 -17.04
CA GLU A 192 -17.59 -5.50 -18.32
C GLU A 192 -16.54 -6.40 -19.01
N GLY A 193 -15.87 -7.31 -18.30
CA GLY A 193 -14.82 -8.12 -18.92
C GLY A 193 -14.25 -9.29 -18.11
N GLY A 194 -14.98 -10.41 -18.09
CA GLY A 194 -14.37 -11.70 -18.45
C GLY A 194 -13.94 -11.75 -19.93
N ALA A 195 -13.36 -10.65 -20.42
CA ALA A 195 -13.12 -10.35 -21.82
C ALA A 195 -11.74 -9.73 -22.09
N ASP A 196 -10.86 -9.61 -21.08
CA ASP A 196 -9.45 -9.24 -21.27
C ASP A 196 -8.61 -9.75 -20.05
N GLU A 197 -8.25 -11.04 -20.08
CA GLU A 197 -7.03 -11.58 -19.44
C GLU A 197 -5.92 -11.70 -20.49
#